data_AF-A0A2K8YT74-F1
#
_entry.id   AF-A0A2K8YT74-F1
#
_cell.length_a   1.000
_cell.length_b   1.000
_cell.length_c   1.000
_cell.angle_alpha   90.00
_cell.angle_beta   90.00
_cell.angle_gamma   90.00
#
_symmetry.space_group_name_H-M   'P 1'
#
loop_
_entity.id
_entity.type
_entity.pdbx_description
1 polymer ?
#
loop_
_entity_poly.entity_id
_entity_poly.type
_entity_poly.pdbx_seq_one_letter_code
_entity_poly.pdbx_strand_id
1 'polypeptide(L)'
;MKKQCKPRWLIKSGIICWILVPLFLSVTADAQPIADPQDHVARSFIAAVFNGNYKQAWDLFDPEAQKATPLEQFSPIARKIDSVAKGFGFGQEIMEFMRGFRTYQTGQSIWVYTYKFKGDVSKGMLPSALIDVAFKDRQTTLVYGIVPKFPALSQSQPTSNYISTSSGKEITLEKEQQWLVDNKTINVNELALILDNTTALFAIKVWDEEAKGITQQRAKEKAIPIVKYAIANGYLPKAEAGASQAKRKLSEGIGVAFIQPGTHGGYRIIIAPADIKN
;
A
#
# COMPACT_ATOMS: atom_id res chain seq x y z
N MET A 1 -9.63 -42.86 -73.15
CA MET A 1 -10.88 -43.30 -73.81
C MET A 1 -12.09 -42.91 -72.96
N LYS A 2 -13.02 -42.16 -73.56
CA LYS A 2 -14.43 -41.89 -73.15
C LYS A 2 -14.66 -41.10 -71.86
N LYS A 3 -15.54 -40.12 -71.75
CA LYS A 3 -16.41 -39.37 -72.69
C LYS A 3 -16.92 -38.15 -71.90
N GLN A 4 -17.04 -37.01 -72.56
CA GLN A 4 -17.84 -35.87 -72.11
C GLN A 4 -19.30 -36.27 -71.88
N CYS A 5 -20.01 -35.57 -70.99
CA CYS A 5 -21.32 -35.01 -71.28
C CYS A 5 -21.77 -34.03 -70.18
N LYS A 6 -21.90 -32.75 -70.54
CA LYS A 6 -22.83 -31.82 -69.87
C LYS A 6 -24.24 -32.12 -70.39
N PRO A 7 -25.28 -31.85 -69.58
CA PRO A 7 -26.40 -31.12 -70.15
C PRO A 7 -26.83 -29.92 -69.30
N ARG A 8 -27.14 -28.88 -70.08
CA ARG A 8 -27.92 -27.67 -69.81
C ARG A 8 -29.39 -28.08 -69.62
N TRP A 9 -30.18 -27.33 -68.85
CA TRP A 9 -31.65 -27.07 -68.92
C TRP A 9 -32.08 -26.58 -67.52
N LEU A 10 -32.26 -25.29 -67.22
CA LEU A 10 -33.43 -24.44 -67.52
C LEU A 10 -34.76 -25.15 -67.25
N ILE A 11 -35.47 -24.75 -66.17
CA ILE A 11 -36.90 -24.37 -66.15
C ILE A 11 -37.34 -23.98 -64.71
N LYS A 12 -37.73 -22.69 -64.61
CA LYS A 12 -38.94 -22.10 -64.00
C LYS A 12 -39.34 -22.43 -62.56
N SER A 13 -39.29 -21.36 -61.76
CA SER A 13 -40.42 -20.78 -61.02
C SER A 13 -41.33 -21.71 -60.22
N GLY A 14 -41.10 -21.73 -58.90
CA GLY A 14 -42.09 -22.15 -57.90
C GLY A 14 -42.02 -21.20 -56.71
N ILE A 15 -42.91 -20.21 -56.69
CA ILE A 15 -43.21 -19.37 -55.54
C ILE A 15 -43.73 -20.28 -54.43
N ILE A 16 -42.94 -20.55 -53.40
CA ILE A 16 -43.45 -21.06 -52.11
C ILE A 16 -42.76 -20.29 -50.99
N CYS A 17 -43.51 -19.30 -50.52
CA CYS A 17 -43.51 -18.72 -49.19
C CYS A 17 -42.89 -19.65 -48.12
N TRP A 18 -41.67 -19.34 -47.68
CA TRP A 18 -41.16 -19.80 -46.39
C TRP A 18 -40.49 -18.61 -45.70
N ILE A 19 -41.30 -17.98 -44.86
CA ILE A 19 -40.93 -17.46 -43.54
C ILE A 19 -39.65 -16.61 -43.53
N LEU A 20 -39.87 -15.30 -43.63
CA LEU A 20 -39.04 -14.28 -42.99
C LEU A 20 -38.87 -14.64 -41.50
N VAL A 21 -37.85 -15.42 -41.18
CA VAL A 21 -37.26 -15.39 -39.85
C VAL A 21 -36.38 -14.16 -39.85
N PRO A 22 -36.75 -13.07 -39.15
CA PRO A 22 -35.74 -12.06 -38.85
C PRO A 22 -34.75 -12.78 -37.95
N LEU A 23 -33.59 -13.11 -38.52
CA LEU A 23 -32.42 -13.48 -37.77
C LEU A 23 -32.04 -12.24 -36.96
N PHE A 24 -32.76 -12.01 -35.85
CA PHE A 24 -32.30 -11.23 -34.74
C PHE A 24 -31.09 -11.99 -34.21
N LEU A 25 -29.95 -11.77 -34.86
CA LEU A 25 -28.65 -11.81 -34.21
C LEU A 25 -28.72 -10.74 -33.13
N SER A 26 -29.34 -11.12 -32.01
CA SER A 26 -29.07 -10.53 -30.72
C SER A 26 -27.59 -10.77 -30.51
N VAL A 27 -26.77 -9.85 -31.02
CA VAL A 27 -25.42 -9.62 -30.52
C VAL A 27 -25.66 -9.32 -29.05
N THR A 28 -25.58 -10.36 -28.23
CA THR A 28 -25.22 -10.23 -26.84
C THR A 28 -23.83 -9.62 -26.91
N ALA A 29 -23.79 -8.29 -26.97
CA ALA A 29 -22.63 -7.55 -26.55
C ALA A 29 -22.42 -8.03 -25.12
N ASP A 30 -21.57 -9.04 -24.97
CA ASP A 30 -20.94 -9.35 -23.71
C ASP A 30 -20.39 -8.02 -23.26
N ALA A 31 -21.12 -7.43 -22.30
CA ALA A 31 -20.72 -6.21 -21.65
C ALA A 31 -19.42 -6.58 -20.95
N GLN A 32 -18.30 -6.43 -21.67
CA GLN A 32 -16.99 -6.47 -21.08
C GLN A 32 -17.08 -5.51 -19.90
N PRO A 33 -16.79 -5.97 -18.67
CA PRO A 33 -16.92 -5.13 -17.51
C PRO A 33 -16.18 -3.83 -17.81
N ILE A 34 -16.90 -2.71 -17.74
CA ILE A 34 -16.36 -1.37 -18.02
C ILE A 34 -15.09 -1.27 -17.18
N ALA A 35 -13.93 -1.27 -17.85
CA ALA A 35 -12.65 -1.29 -17.17
C ALA A 35 -12.60 -0.07 -16.25
N ASP A 36 -12.35 -0.30 -14.97
CA ASP A 36 -12.30 0.76 -13.99
C ASP A 36 -11.19 1.75 -14.40
N PRO A 37 -11.51 3.03 -14.66
CA PRO A 37 -10.52 4.00 -15.12
C PRO A 37 -9.31 4.11 -14.18
N GLN A 38 -9.52 3.92 -12.87
CA GLN A 38 -8.43 3.95 -11.89
C GLN A 38 -7.55 2.69 -11.98
N ASP A 39 -8.15 1.52 -12.21
CA ASP A 39 -7.38 0.29 -12.42
C ASP A 39 -6.49 0.40 -13.67
N HIS A 40 -7.03 0.95 -14.76
CA HIS A 40 -6.27 1.19 -15.98
C HIS A 40 -5.07 2.11 -15.75
N VAL A 41 -5.27 3.23 -15.02
CA VAL A 41 -4.21 4.19 -14.70
C VAL A 41 -3.15 3.56 -13.80
N ALA A 42 -3.55 2.84 -12.75
CA ALA A 42 -2.61 2.20 -11.83
C ALA A 42 -1.78 1.11 -12.54
N ARG A 43 -2.38 0.30 -13.41
CA ARG A 43 -1.64 -0.67 -14.24
C ARG A 43 -0.66 0.02 -15.18
N SER A 44 -1.08 1.10 -15.82
CA SER A 44 -0.22 1.91 -16.71
C SER A 44 0.97 2.50 -15.95
N PHE A 45 0.71 3.00 -14.74
CA PHE A 45 1.74 3.52 -13.83
C PHE A 45 2.77 2.44 -13.49
N ILE A 46 2.31 1.28 -13.01
CA ILE A 46 3.21 0.19 -12.59
C ILE A 46 4.02 -0.33 -13.78
N ALA A 47 3.38 -0.48 -14.95
CA ALA A 47 4.05 -0.88 -16.17
C ALA A 47 5.16 0.12 -16.57
N ALA A 48 4.89 1.42 -16.50
CA ALA A 48 5.88 2.45 -16.78
C ALA A 48 7.09 2.38 -15.81
N VAL A 49 6.86 2.15 -14.51
CA VAL A 49 7.94 1.97 -13.53
C VAL A 49 8.82 0.77 -13.88
N PHE A 50 8.23 -0.39 -14.19
CA PHE A 50 8.99 -1.61 -14.46
C PHE A 50 9.68 -1.64 -15.82
N ASN A 51 9.15 -0.90 -16.79
CA ASN A 51 9.80 -0.68 -18.08
C ASN A 51 10.92 0.38 -18.01
N GLY A 52 11.20 0.95 -16.84
CA GLY A 52 12.20 2.00 -16.67
C GLY A 52 11.77 3.36 -17.20
N ASN A 53 10.52 3.53 -17.63
CA ASN A 53 9.97 4.78 -18.12
C ASN A 53 9.45 5.65 -16.96
N TYR A 54 10.37 6.09 -16.09
CA TYR A 54 10.01 6.84 -14.88
C TYR A 54 9.35 8.18 -15.18
N LYS A 55 9.67 8.83 -16.30
CA LYS A 55 8.97 10.05 -16.69
C LYS A 55 7.49 9.77 -16.98
N GLN A 56 7.19 8.73 -17.75
CA GLN A 56 5.79 8.36 -18.02
C GLN A 56 5.04 7.98 -16.74
N ALA A 57 5.68 7.27 -15.81
CA ALA A 57 5.10 7.00 -14.50
C ALA A 57 4.85 8.29 -13.70
N TRP A 58 5.77 9.24 -13.75
CA TRP A 58 5.65 10.53 -13.09
C TRP A 58 4.52 11.40 -13.69
N ASP A 59 4.35 11.37 -15.01
CA ASP A 59 3.30 12.10 -15.73
C ASP A 59 1.88 11.63 -15.36
N LEU A 60 1.75 10.43 -14.75
CA LEU A 60 0.47 9.89 -14.27
C LEU A 60 0.12 10.32 -12.84
N PHE A 61 1.03 11.01 -12.14
CA PHE A 61 0.71 11.62 -10.85
C PHE A 61 -0.21 12.82 -11.02
N ASP A 62 -0.98 13.10 -9.98
CA ASP A 62 -1.70 14.36 -9.90
C ASP A 62 -0.73 15.55 -9.75
N PRO A 63 -1.13 16.77 -10.16
CA PRO A 63 -0.24 17.94 -10.12
C PRO A 63 0.24 18.33 -8.71
N GLU A 64 -0.55 18.05 -7.67
CA GLU A 64 -0.17 18.31 -6.27
C GLU A 64 0.94 17.33 -5.85
N ALA A 65 0.80 16.04 -6.18
CA ALA A 65 1.83 15.05 -5.95
C ALA A 65 3.11 15.30 -6.77
N GLN A 66 2.98 15.76 -8.03
CA GLN A 66 4.13 16.16 -8.86
C GLN A 66 4.92 17.33 -8.26
N LYS A 67 4.22 18.31 -7.66
CA LYS A 67 4.86 19.42 -6.95
C LYS A 67 5.55 18.96 -5.68
N ALA A 68 4.92 18.04 -4.94
CA ALA A 68 5.48 17.48 -3.72
C ALA A 68 6.70 16.59 -3.98
N THR A 69 6.70 15.87 -5.11
CA THR A 69 7.80 14.99 -5.53
C THR A 69 8.18 15.26 -6.98
N PRO A 70 9.13 16.20 -7.20
CA PRO A 70 9.69 16.45 -8.52
C PRO A 70 10.26 15.18 -9.16
N LEU A 71 10.32 15.13 -10.50
CA LEU A 71 10.77 13.97 -11.26
C LEU A 71 12.17 13.47 -10.83
N GLU A 72 13.05 14.39 -10.45
CA GLU A 72 14.42 14.13 -10.01
C GLU A 72 14.44 13.39 -8.67
N GLN A 73 13.43 13.61 -7.82
CA GLN A 73 13.26 12.91 -6.54
C GLN A 73 12.49 11.60 -6.72
N PHE A 74 11.55 11.56 -7.66
CA PHE A 74 10.77 10.36 -7.98
C PHE A 74 11.62 9.28 -8.66
N SER A 75 12.46 9.64 -9.63
CA SER A 75 13.18 8.68 -10.49
C SER A 75 14.07 7.71 -9.72
N PRO A 76 14.85 8.13 -8.70
CA PRO A 76 15.62 7.21 -7.86
C PRO A 76 14.76 6.21 -7.07
N ILE A 77 13.59 6.65 -6.58
CA ILE A 77 12.65 5.81 -5.84
C ILE A 77 12.02 4.77 -6.78
N ALA A 78 11.55 5.21 -7.94
CA ALA A 78 11.00 4.34 -8.98
C ALA A 78 12.03 3.30 -9.46
N ARG A 79 13.29 3.72 -9.63
CA ARG A 79 14.39 2.81 -9.96
C ARG A 79 14.64 1.77 -8.86
N LYS A 80 14.58 2.16 -7.59
CA LYS A 80 14.71 1.22 -6.46
C LYS A 80 13.58 0.19 -6.50
N ILE A 81 12.33 0.62 -6.72
CA ILE A 81 11.16 -0.27 -6.87
C ILE A 81 11.36 -1.26 -8.02
N ASP A 82 11.73 -0.77 -9.21
CA ASP A 82 11.99 -1.59 -10.39
C ASP A 82 13.11 -2.62 -10.15
N SER A 83 14.26 -2.18 -9.62
CA SER A 83 15.40 -3.05 -9.35
C SER A 83 15.07 -4.17 -8.36
N VAL A 84 14.30 -3.86 -7.32
CA VAL A 84 13.87 -4.85 -6.33
C VAL A 84 12.87 -5.81 -6.95
N ALA A 85 11.89 -5.30 -7.72
CA ALA A 85 10.91 -6.14 -8.39
C ALA A 85 11.58 -7.16 -9.32
N LYS A 86 12.52 -6.70 -10.16
CA LYS A 86 13.32 -7.56 -11.05
C LYS A 86 14.17 -8.57 -10.30
N GLY A 87 14.82 -8.16 -9.21
CA GLY A 87 15.65 -9.05 -8.38
C GLY A 87 14.87 -10.23 -7.78
N PHE A 88 13.58 -10.02 -7.50
CA PHE A 88 12.68 -11.07 -7.02
C PHE A 88 11.96 -11.85 -8.13
N GLY A 89 12.23 -11.54 -9.41
CA GLY A 89 11.51 -12.16 -10.54
C GLY A 89 10.05 -11.71 -10.67
N PHE A 90 9.67 -10.58 -10.07
CA PHE A 90 8.36 -9.97 -10.30
C PHE A 90 8.41 -9.20 -11.62
N GLY A 91 7.39 -9.33 -12.47
CA GLY A 91 7.35 -8.47 -13.67
C GLY A 91 6.51 -8.90 -14.87
N GLN A 92 5.68 -9.94 -14.80
CA GLN A 92 4.89 -10.32 -15.98
C GLN A 92 3.38 -10.36 -15.73
N GLU A 93 2.95 -10.61 -14.50
CA GLU A 93 1.54 -10.69 -14.18
C GLU A 93 1.24 -9.89 -12.91
N ILE A 94 0.36 -8.89 -13.07
CA ILE A 94 -0.11 -8.03 -12.00
C ILE A 94 -1.62 -8.26 -11.87
N MET A 95 -2.05 -8.67 -10.69
CA MET A 95 -3.45 -8.82 -10.36
C MET A 95 -3.85 -7.78 -9.31
N GLU A 96 -5.00 -7.14 -9.52
CA GLU A 96 -5.65 -6.41 -8.43
C GLU A 96 -5.92 -7.43 -7.32
N PHE A 97 -5.43 -7.13 -6.12
CA PHE A 97 -5.63 -7.98 -4.95
C PHE A 97 -6.77 -7.45 -4.11
N MET A 98 -6.80 -6.14 -3.88
CA MET A 98 -7.82 -5.45 -3.10
C MET A 98 -7.94 -4.00 -3.58
N ARG A 99 -9.12 -3.41 -3.44
CA ARG A 99 -9.34 -1.96 -3.54
C ARG A 99 -10.25 -1.47 -2.42
N GLY A 100 -10.02 -0.26 -1.93
CA GLY A 100 -10.76 0.23 -0.79
C GLY A 100 -10.18 1.53 -0.23
N PHE A 101 -10.92 2.13 0.71
CA PHE A 101 -10.35 3.19 1.52
C PHE A 101 -9.36 2.59 2.53
N ARG A 102 -8.15 3.12 2.53
CA ARG A 102 -7.16 2.85 3.58
C ARG A 102 -7.02 4.08 4.43
N THR A 103 -7.32 3.92 5.71
CA THR A 103 -6.98 4.92 6.72
C THR A 103 -5.55 4.69 7.12
N TYR A 104 -4.72 5.68 6.83
CA TYR A 104 -3.31 5.62 7.17
C TYR A 104 -3.05 6.28 8.52
N GLN A 105 -1.82 6.14 9.03
CA GLN A 105 -1.46 6.64 10.36
C GLN A 105 -1.69 8.15 10.52
N THR A 106 -1.85 8.89 9.42
CA THR A 106 -2.19 10.32 9.34
C THR A 106 -3.69 10.63 9.47
N GLY A 107 -4.55 9.62 9.72
CA GLY A 107 -6.01 9.74 9.72
C GLY A 107 -6.62 9.98 8.33
N GLN A 108 -5.79 10.23 7.31
CA GLN A 108 -6.24 10.41 5.94
C GLN A 108 -6.77 9.08 5.40
N SER A 109 -8.04 9.07 5.03
CA SER A 109 -8.63 7.96 4.29
C SER A 109 -8.38 8.20 2.82
N ILE A 110 -7.55 7.36 2.21
CA ILE A 110 -7.19 7.48 0.80
C ILE A 110 -7.76 6.28 0.07
N TRP A 111 -8.32 6.51 -1.11
CA TRP A 111 -8.78 5.42 -1.96
C TRP A 111 -7.58 4.72 -2.59
N VAL A 112 -7.45 3.42 -2.39
CA VAL A 112 -6.24 2.67 -2.73
C VAL A 112 -6.58 1.41 -3.49
N TYR A 113 -5.84 1.17 -4.56
CA TYR A 113 -5.73 -0.13 -5.22
C TYR A 113 -4.45 -0.81 -4.77
N THR A 114 -4.56 -2.05 -4.31
CA THR A 114 -3.42 -2.89 -3.95
C THR A 114 -3.26 -3.95 -5.02
N TYR A 115 -2.11 -3.95 -5.66
CA TYR A 115 -1.75 -4.93 -6.67
C TYR A 115 -0.81 -5.96 -6.08
N LYS A 116 -1.04 -7.22 -6.43
CA LYS A 116 -0.16 -8.34 -6.11
C LYS A 116 0.60 -8.75 -7.36
N PHE A 117 1.91 -8.89 -7.20
CA PHE A 117 2.77 -9.46 -8.22
C PHE A 117 2.83 -10.96 -8.05
N LYS A 118 2.67 -11.68 -9.16
CA LYS A 118 2.92 -13.11 -9.18
C LYS A 118 4.44 -13.32 -9.12
N GLY A 119 4.90 -13.89 -8.01
CA GLY A 119 6.28 -14.31 -7.86
C GLY A 119 6.54 -15.62 -8.58
N ASP A 120 7.78 -15.79 -9.05
CA ASP A 120 8.27 -17.08 -9.52
C ASP A 120 8.51 -18.01 -8.32
N VAL A 121 7.50 -18.82 -8.01
CA VAL A 121 7.53 -19.80 -6.92
C VAL A 121 8.62 -20.88 -7.11
N SER A 122 9.18 -21.03 -8.31
CA SER A 122 10.26 -21.99 -8.59
C SER A 122 11.59 -21.63 -7.91
N LYS A 123 11.73 -20.37 -7.47
CA LYS A 123 12.91 -19.87 -6.73
C LYS A 123 12.78 -19.96 -5.20
N GLY A 124 11.75 -20.64 -4.69
CA GLY A 124 11.55 -20.82 -3.24
C GLY A 124 11.19 -19.54 -2.47
N MET A 125 10.73 -18.49 -3.16
CA MET A 125 10.44 -17.18 -2.58
C MET A 125 8.94 -17.00 -2.28
N LEU A 126 8.58 -16.83 -1.01
CA LEU A 126 7.35 -16.13 -0.59
C LEU A 126 7.72 -15.22 0.59
N PRO A 127 7.45 -13.92 0.49
CA PRO A 127 6.08 -13.36 0.42
C PRO A 127 5.68 -12.82 -0.96
N SER A 128 4.36 -12.74 -1.18
CA SER A 128 3.79 -11.96 -2.29
C SER A 128 4.24 -10.51 -2.20
N ALA A 129 4.82 -9.97 -3.27
CA ALA A 129 5.05 -8.54 -3.35
C ALA A 129 3.75 -7.80 -3.65
N LEU A 130 3.52 -6.73 -2.90
CA LEU A 130 2.37 -5.86 -3.11
C LEU A 130 2.84 -4.44 -3.44
N ILE A 131 2.04 -3.71 -4.21
CA ILE A 131 2.14 -2.25 -4.32
C ILE A 131 0.75 -1.66 -4.09
N ASP A 132 0.67 -0.67 -3.22
CA ASP A 132 -0.51 0.19 -3.14
C ASP A 132 -0.31 1.36 -4.11
N VAL A 133 -1.30 1.61 -4.96
CA VAL A 133 -1.44 2.81 -5.79
C VAL A 133 -2.65 3.58 -5.25
N ALA A 134 -2.40 4.81 -4.83
CA ALA A 134 -3.37 5.62 -4.13
C ALA A 134 -3.95 6.69 -5.06
N PHE A 135 -5.23 7.01 -4.86
CA PHE A 135 -6.01 8.03 -5.54
C PHE A 135 -6.69 8.92 -4.49
N LYS A 136 -6.87 10.20 -4.81
CA LYS A 136 -7.47 11.17 -3.88
C LYS A 136 -8.89 10.78 -3.45
N ASP A 137 -9.66 10.22 -4.38
CA ASP A 137 -11.02 9.72 -4.18
C ASP A 137 -11.35 8.64 -5.24
N ARG A 138 -12.63 8.22 -5.32
CA ARG A 138 -13.10 7.18 -6.27
C ARG A 138 -13.28 7.66 -7.71
N GLN A 139 -13.19 8.97 -7.97
CA GLN A 139 -13.42 9.56 -9.29
C GLN A 139 -12.11 10.05 -9.93
N THR A 140 -11.10 10.33 -9.11
CA THR A 140 -9.79 10.81 -9.54
C THR A 140 -9.04 9.74 -10.32
N THR A 141 -8.61 10.04 -11.54
CA THR A 141 -7.87 9.12 -12.42
C THR A 141 -6.38 9.44 -12.49
N LEU A 142 -5.84 10.12 -11.47
CA LEU A 142 -4.43 10.43 -11.35
C LEU A 142 -3.88 9.86 -10.05
N VAL A 143 -2.64 9.37 -10.11
CA VAL A 143 -1.97 8.75 -8.97
C VAL A 143 -1.65 9.83 -7.95
N TYR A 144 -2.13 9.64 -6.73
CA TYR A 144 -1.85 10.51 -5.59
C TYR A 144 -0.64 10.05 -4.78
N GLY A 145 -0.35 8.75 -4.81
CA GLY A 145 0.75 8.19 -4.04
C GLY A 145 0.97 6.71 -4.33
N ILE A 146 2.12 6.21 -3.86
CA ILE A 146 2.47 4.80 -3.95
C ILE A 146 3.00 4.32 -2.61
N VAL A 147 2.77 3.04 -2.30
CA VAL A 147 3.40 2.37 -1.16
C VAL A 147 3.87 0.98 -1.60
N PRO A 148 5.16 0.80 -1.89
CA PRO A 148 5.71 -0.50 -2.20
C PRO A 148 5.84 -1.37 -0.94
N LYS A 149 5.42 -2.63 -1.03
CA LYS A 149 5.47 -3.63 0.06
C LYS A 149 6.25 -4.86 -0.40
N PHE A 150 7.55 -4.67 -0.64
CA PHE A 150 8.48 -5.73 -1.00
C PHE A 150 9.28 -6.18 0.22
N PRO A 151 9.55 -7.48 0.41
CA PRO A 151 10.30 -8.00 1.56
C PRO A 151 11.68 -7.33 1.74
N ALA A 152 12.43 -7.07 0.66
CA ALA A 152 13.74 -6.40 0.74
C ALA A 152 13.64 -4.87 0.92
N LEU A 153 12.57 -4.21 0.43
CA LEU A 153 12.30 -2.81 0.76
C LEU A 153 11.78 -2.64 2.19
N SER A 154 11.21 -3.69 2.78
CA SER A 154 10.82 -3.71 4.19
C SER A 154 12.01 -3.94 5.14
N GLN A 155 13.14 -4.49 4.65
CA GLN A 155 14.35 -4.75 5.45
C GLN A 155 15.43 -3.68 5.32
N SER A 156 15.42 -2.88 4.25
CA SER A 156 16.33 -1.74 4.06
C SER A 156 15.60 -0.43 4.41
N GLN A 157 15.57 -0.12 5.72
CA GLN A 157 14.93 1.05 6.33
C GLN A 157 13.39 1.03 6.22
N PRO A 158 12.64 1.48 7.24
CA PRO A 158 11.39 2.18 6.97
C PRO A 158 11.77 3.54 6.38
N THR A 159 12.35 3.60 5.17
CA THR A 159 12.11 4.78 4.34
C THR A 159 10.61 4.76 4.11
N SER A 160 9.93 5.80 4.56
CA SER A 160 8.66 6.18 3.98
C SER A 160 8.82 6.19 2.46
N ASN A 161 8.53 5.07 1.79
CA ASN A 161 8.21 5.07 0.37
C ASN A 161 6.74 5.37 0.15
N TYR A 162 6.06 5.73 1.23
CA TYR A 162 5.24 6.91 1.21
C TYR A 162 5.98 8.11 0.60
N ILE A 163 5.53 8.56 -0.56
CA ILE A 163 5.26 10.00 -0.68
C ILE A 163 4.09 10.27 0.28
N SER A 164 4.39 10.21 1.58
CA SER A 164 3.60 10.84 2.62
C SER A 164 4.25 12.20 2.72
N THR A 165 3.45 13.22 2.88
CA THR A 165 3.91 14.46 3.49
C THR A 165 4.53 14.12 4.85
N SER A 166 5.82 13.76 4.87
CA SER A 166 6.63 13.59 6.06
C SER A 166 6.92 14.97 6.64
N SER A 167 5.86 15.60 7.11
CA SER A 167 5.86 16.82 7.90
C SER A 167 4.92 16.67 9.10
N GLY A 168 4.62 15.42 9.49
CA GLY A 168 4.01 15.16 10.79
C GLY A 168 4.96 15.66 11.86
N LYS A 169 4.66 16.85 12.39
CA LYS A 169 5.48 17.52 13.40
C LYS A 169 5.56 16.59 14.61
N GLU A 170 6.76 16.26 15.05
CA GLU A 170 6.96 15.48 16.26
C GLU A 170 7.10 16.41 17.47
N ILE A 171 6.41 16.09 18.56
CA ILE A 171 6.58 16.78 19.86
C ILE A 171 7.10 15.76 20.86
N THR A 172 8.34 15.95 21.30
CA THR A 172 8.92 15.17 22.39
C THR A 172 8.22 15.50 23.72
N LEU A 173 7.74 14.47 24.41
CA LEU A 173 7.12 14.57 25.74
C LEU A 173 8.12 14.25 26.86
N GLU A 174 8.97 13.26 26.64
CA GLU A 174 10.05 12.83 27.52
C GLU A 174 11.19 12.25 26.69
N LYS A 175 12.42 12.38 27.20
CA LYS A 175 13.61 11.75 26.63
C LYS A 175 14.18 10.75 27.61
N GLU A 176 14.77 9.70 27.06
CA GLU A 176 15.70 8.79 27.72
C GLU A 176 15.34 8.41 29.16
N GLN A 177 14.66 7.27 29.30
CA GLN A 177 14.29 6.74 30.60
C GLN A 177 14.38 5.22 30.61
N GLN A 178 14.61 4.66 31.78
CA GLN A 178 14.60 3.22 31.99
C GLN A 178 13.31 2.83 32.69
N TRP A 179 12.58 1.89 32.10
CA TRP A 179 11.38 1.34 32.68
C TRP A 179 11.63 -0.09 33.14
N LEU A 180 11.10 -0.45 34.31
CA LEU A 180 11.08 -1.84 34.76
C LEU A 180 9.72 -2.44 34.41
N VAL A 181 9.66 -3.14 33.27
CA VAL A 181 8.44 -3.74 32.72
C VAL A 181 8.57 -5.26 32.87
N ASP A 182 7.68 -5.91 33.62
CA ASP A 182 7.70 -7.35 33.87
C ASP A 182 9.08 -7.87 34.32
N ASN A 183 9.71 -7.16 35.27
CA ASN A 183 11.07 -7.41 35.78
C ASN A 183 12.18 -7.32 34.72
N LYS A 184 11.92 -6.70 33.58
CA LYS A 184 12.92 -6.41 32.54
C LYS A 184 13.13 -4.92 32.40
N THR A 185 14.40 -4.51 32.35
CA THR A 185 14.74 -3.12 32.06
C THR A 185 14.54 -2.86 30.57
N ILE A 186 13.65 -1.92 30.26
CA ILE A 186 13.41 -1.41 28.91
C ILE A 186 13.98 0.00 28.83
N ASN A 187 14.89 0.20 27.88
CA ASN A 187 15.46 1.52 27.61
C ASN A 187 14.54 2.27 26.65
N VAL A 188 13.73 3.19 27.17
CA VAL A 188 12.89 4.08 26.38
C VAL A 188 13.71 5.27 25.94
N ASN A 189 13.93 5.40 24.64
CA ASN A 189 14.66 6.52 24.06
C ASN A 189 13.85 7.82 24.13
N GLU A 190 12.56 7.74 23.82
CA GLU A 190 11.71 8.93 23.69
C GLU A 190 10.24 8.56 23.84
N LEU A 191 9.50 9.44 24.52
CA LEU A 191 8.05 9.52 24.40
C LEU A 191 7.72 10.73 23.55
N ALA A 192 6.87 10.54 22.54
CA ALA A 192 6.54 11.61 21.63
C ALA A 192 5.07 11.59 21.20
N LEU A 193 4.62 12.73 20.70
CA LEU A 193 3.42 12.85 19.89
C LEU A 193 3.84 12.97 18.44
N ILE A 194 3.35 12.05 17.62
CA ILE A 194 3.45 12.16 16.16
C ILE A 194 2.16 12.85 15.70
N LEU A 195 2.27 14.10 15.30
CA LEU A 195 1.11 14.89 14.89
C LEU A 195 0.79 14.63 13.43
N ASP A 196 -0.51 14.54 13.13
CA ASP A 196 -1.03 14.70 11.79
C ASP A 196 -1.90 15.99 11.70
N ASN A 197 -2.75 16.12 10.70
CA ASN A 197 -3.59 17.30 10.50
C ASN A 197 -4.72 17.44 11.54
N THR A 198 -5.21 16.35 12.13
CA THR A 198 -6.41 16.32 12.99
C THR A 198 -6.20 15.55 14.30
N THR A 199 -5.26 14.62 14.32
CA THR A 199 -4.93 13.73 15.43
C THR A 199 -3.46 13.81 15.84
N ALA A 200 -3.18 13.23 17.01
CA ALA A 200 -1.84 12.98 17.51
C ALA A 200 -1.75 11.50 17.91
N LEU A 201 -0.67 10.82 17.55
CA LEU A 201 -0.38 9.46 18.00
C LEU A 201 0.62 9.52 19.16
N PHE A 202 0.27 8.93 20.30
CA PHE A 202 1.23 8.70 21.38
C PHE A 202 2.20 7.59 20.96
N ALA A 203 3.49 7.93 20.84
CA ALA A 203 4.54 7.03 20.40
C ALA A 203 5.59 6.82 21.50
N ILE A 204 5.93 5.55 21.74
CA ILE A 204 6.96 5.11 22.68
C ILE A 204 8.11 4.54 21.84
N LYS A 205 9.26 5.21 21.84
CA LYS A 205 10.47 4.76 21.15
C LYS A 205 11.36 4.02 22.15
N VAL A 206 11.68 2.76 21.88
CA VAL A 206 12.46 1.89 22.76
C VAL A 206 13.68 1.35 22.03
N TRP A 207 14.81 1.27 22.72
CA TRP A 207 15.99 0.58 22.21
C TRP A 207 15.79 -0.93 22.33
N ASP A 208 15.99 -1.64 21.24
CA ASP A 208 15.81 -3.09 21.17
C ASP A 208 16.76 -3.69 20.13
N GLU A 209 17.73 -4.48 20.59
CA GLU A 209 18.70 -5.16 19.73
C GLU A 209 18.03 -6.20 18.81
N GLU A 210 16.89 -6.77 19.26
CA GLU A 210 16.11 -7.75 18.49
C GLU A 210 15.18 -7.09 17.46
N ALA A 211 15.16 -5.75 17.35
CA ALA A 211 14.25 -5.05 16.45
C ALA A 211 14.44 -5.47 14.97
N LYS A 212 15.63 -5.93 14.59
CA LYS A 212 15.93 -6.41 13.25
C LYS A 212 15.42 -7.85 13.07
N GLY A 213 14.40 -8.00 12.22
CA GLY A 213 13.83 -9.30 11.90
C GLY A 213 12.76 -9.79 12.88
N ILE A 214 12.34 -8.94 13.83
CA ILE A 214 11.20 -9.24 14.70
C ILE A 214 9.93 -9.43 13.87
N THR A 215 9.16 -10.47 14.19
CA THR A 215 7.87 -10.71 13.55
C THR A 215 6.81 -9.78 14.14
N GLN A 216 5.71 -9.56 13.40
CA GLN A 216 4.60 -8.74 13.91
C GLN A 216 4.02 -9.27 15.22
N GLN A 217 3.85 -10.58 15.32
CA GLN A 217 3.36 -11.22 16.54
C GLN A 217 4.31 -10.98 17.71
N ARG A 218 5.61 -11.19 17.50
CA ARG A 218 6.61 -10.99 18.55
C ARG A 218 6.73 -9.52 18.98
N ALA A 219 6.66 -8.60 18.03
CA ALA A 219 6.62 -7.17 18.33
C ALA A 219 5.37 -6.79 19.14
N LYS A 220 4.21 -7.38 18.82
CA LYS A 220 2.98 -7.18 19.58
C LYS A 220 3.11 -7.69 21.02
N GLU A 221 3.63 -8.90 21.20
CA GLU A 221 3.91 -9.48 22.52
C GLU A 221 4.84 -8.61 23.36
N LYS A 222 5.90 -8.03 22.77
CA LYS A 222 6.81 -7.11 23.46
C LYS A 222 6.18 -5.75 23.74
N ALA A 223 5.33 -5.23 22.84
CA ALA A 223 4.77 -3.90 22.94
C ALA A 223 3.63 -3.77 23.96
N ILE A 224 2.78 -4.79 24.10
CA ILE A 224 1.66 -4.78 25.06
C ILE A 224 2.10 -4.44 26.50
N PRO A 225 3.08 -5.12 27.10
CA PRO A 225 3.48 -4.81 28.48
C PRO A 225 4.10 -3.41 28.61
N ILE A 226 4.83 -2.93 27.60
CA ILE A 226 5.37 -1.56 27.55
C ILE A 226 4.24 -0.53 27.56
N VAL A 227 3.20 -0.75 26.75
CA VAL A 227 2.02 0.14 26.69
C VAL A 227 1.24 0.11 28.00
N LYS A 228 1.03 -1.08 28.58
CA LYS A 228 0.38 -1.22 29.90
C LYS A 228 1.15 -0.44 30.97
N TYR A 229 2.47 -0.56 30.99
CA TYR A 229 3.32 0.21 31.91
C TYR A 229 3.17 1.72 31.68
N ALA A 230 3.20 2.17 30.43
CA ALA A 230 3.07 3.60 30.11
C ALA A 230 1.73 4.19 30.61
N ILE A 231 0.64 3.43 30.46
CA ILE A 231 -0.68 3.82 30.95
C ILE A 231 -0.70 3.85 32.48
N ALA A 232 -0.22 2.78 33.14
CA ALA A 232 -0.22 2.66 34.59
C ALA A 232 0.60 3.75 35.30
N ASN A 233 1.63 4.27 34.64
CA ASN A 233 2.52 5.31 35.17
C ASN A 233 2.16 6.73 34.69
N GLY A 234 0.95 6.93 34.15
CA GLY A 234 0.42 8.28 33.88
C GLY A 234 0.95 8.96 32.62
N TYR A 235 1.65 8.25 31.73
CA TYR A 235 2.15 8.83 30.48
C TYR A 235 1.05 9.06 29.44
N LEU A 236 -0.04 8.29 29.47
CA LEU A 236 -1.19 8.52 28.59
C LEU A 236 -1.88 9.87 28.85
N PRO A 237 -2.24 10.24 30.09
CA PRO A 237 -2.72 11.59 30.41
C PRO A 237 -1.76 12.70 29.97
N LYS A 238 -0.44 12.48 30.10
CA LYS A 238 0.57 13.44 29.61
C LYS A 238 0.50 13.61 28.09
N ALA A 239 0.34 12.51 27.34
CA ALA A 239 0.15 12.54 25.90
C ALA A 239 -1.17 13.23 25.50
N GLU A 240 -2.26 13.02 26.24
CA GLU A 240 -3.54 13.70 26.03
C GLU A 240 -3.43 15.22 26.23
N ALA A 241 -2.73 15.66 27.28
CA ALA A 241 -2.45 17.07 27.52
C ALA A 241 -1.62 17.68 26.39
N GLY A 242 -0.56 16.99 25.94
CA GLY A 242 0.26 17.45 24.82
C GLY A 242 -0.52 17.52 23.50
N ALA A 243 -1.39 16.55 23.22
CA ALA A 243 -2.25 16.55 22.04
C ALA A 243 -3.23 17.73 22.07
N SER A 244 -3.82 17.98 23.25
CA SER A 244 -4.73 19.12 23.47
C SER A 244 -4.02 20.46 23.25
N GLN A 245 -2.79 20.63 23.75
CA GLN A 245 -1.96 21.81 23.51
C GLN A 245 -1.64 22.00 22.01
N ALA A 246 -1.39 20.90 21.30
CA ALA A 246 -1.19 20.90 19.85
C ALA A 246 -2.49 21.11 19.04
N LYS A 247 -3.66 21.28 19.70
CA LYS A 247 -4.99 21.35 19.09
C LYS A 247 -5.25 20.13 18.20
N ARG A 248 -5.00 18.93 18.75
CA ARG A 248 -5.20 17.64 18.10
C ARG A 248 -5.97 16.70 19.02
N LYS A 249 -6.75 15.79 18.44
CA LYS A 249 -7.35 14.67 19.17
C LYS A 249 -6.33 13.54 19.33
N LEU A 250 -6.15 12.98 20.53
CA LEU A 250 -5.29 11.81 20.67
C LEU A 250 -5.93 10.59 19.98
N SER A 251 -5.15 9.87 19.20
CA SER A 251 -5.55 8.59 18.59
C SER A 251 -5.78 7.53 19.67
N GLU A 252 -6.71 6.62 19.43
CA GLU A 252 -7.06 5.56 20.39
C GLU A 252 -5.96 4.50 20.54
N GLY A 253 -5.14 4.30 19.49
CA GLY A 253 -4.00 3.39 19.53
C GLY A 253 -2.74 4.04 20.08
N ILE A 254 -1.85 3.23 20.67
CA ILE A 254 -0.53 3.67 21.13
C ILE A 254 0.54 3.04 20.25
N GLY A 255 1.42 3.85 19.69
CA GLY A 255 2.53 3.40 18.86
C GLY A 255 3.72 2.98 19.71
N VAL A 256 4.33 1.84 19.37
CA VAL A 256 5.64 1.42 19.90
C VAL A 256 6.61 1.25 18.75
N ALA A 257 7.75 1.92 18.84
CA ALA A 257 8.84 1.83 17.88
C ALA A 257 10.06 1.18 18.55
N PHE A 258 10.38 -0.05 18.15
CA PHE A 258 11.59 -0.76 18.53
C PHE A 258 12.73 -0.32 17.62
N ILE A 259 13.73 0.38 18.17
CA ILE A 259 14.85 0.95 17.44
C ILE A 259 16.09 0.13 17.76
N GLN A 260 16.79 -0.34 16.73
CA GLN A 260 18.05 -1.05 16.94
C GLN A 260 19.17 -0.04 17.22
N PRO A 261 19.93 -0.19 18.33
CA PRO A 261 21.06 0.68 18.66
C PRO A 261 22.06 0.78 17.51
N GLY A 262 22.58 1.99 17.27
CA GLY A 262 23.53 2.25 16.19
C GLY A 262 22.94 2.21 14.78
N THR A 263 21.62 2.07 14.64
CA THR A 263 20.93 2.12 13.35
C THR A 263 19.83 3.17 13.33
N HIS A 264 19.43 3.59 12.13
CA HIS A 264 18.21 4.37 11.92
C HIS A 264 16.99 3.48 11.62
N GLY A 265 17.12 2.16 11.83
CA GLY A 265 16.13 1.14 11.50
C GLY A 265 15.41 0.61 12.74
N GLY A 266 14.19 0.12 12.54
CA GLY A 266 13.38 -0.39 13.62
C GLY A 266 12.05 -0.97 13.17
N TYR A 267 11.37 -1.63 14.09
CA TYR A 267 10.02 -2.15 13.89
C TYR A 267 9.00 -1.25 14.59
N ARG A 268 7.89 -0.93 13.92
CA ARG A 268 6.83 -0.08 14.48
C ARG A 268 5.52 -0.86 14.52
N ILE A 269 4.81 -0.74 15.63
CA ILE A 269 3.50 -1.35 15.80
C ILE A 269 2.57 -0.38 16.53
N ILE A 270 1.28 -0.41 16.18
CA ILE A 270 0.23 0.28 16.93
C ILE A 270 -0.52 -0.78 17.73
N ILE A 271 -0.64 -0.55 19.03
CA ILE A 271 -1.42 -1.41 19.94
C ILE A 271 -2.80 -0.78 20.09
N ALA A 272 -3.83 -1.51 19.65
CA ALA A 272 -5.20 -1.07 19.75
C ALA A 272 -5.72 -1.22 21.20
N PRO A 273 -6.70 -0.41 21.65
CA PRO A 273 -7.28 -0.53 22.99
C PRO A 273 -7.74 -1.94 23.37
N ALA A 274 -8.27 -2.70 22.40
CA ALA A 274 -8.72 -4.07 22.61
C ALA A 274 -7.58 -5.03 23.00
N ASP A 275 -6.35 -4.76 22.53
CA ASP A 275 -5.18 -5.60 22.81
C ASP A 275 -4.57 -5.30 24.19
N ILE A 276 -4.94 -4.18 24.82
CA ILE A 276 -4.44 -3.76 26.13
C ILE A 276 -5.30 -4.35 27.26
N LYS A 277 -6.58 -4.62 26.98
CA LYS A 277 -7.54 -5.12 27.99
C LYS A 277 -7.40 -6.62 28.27
N ASN A 278 -6.76 -7.37 27.36
CA ASN A 278 -6.44 -8.79 27.52
C ASN A 278 -5.05 -8.95 28.14
#